data_AF-A0A316NZ10-F1
#
_entry.id   AF-A0A316NZ10-F1
#
_cell.length_a   1.000
_cell.length_b   1.000
_cell.length_c   1.000
_cell.angle_alpha   90.00
_cell.angle_beta   90.00
_cell.angle_gamma   90.00
#
_symmetry.space_group_name_H-M   'P 1'
#
loop_
_entity.id
_entity.type
_entity.pdbx_description
1 polymer ?
#
loop_
_entity_poly.entity_id
_entity_poly.type
_entity_poly.pdbx_seq_one_letter_code
_entity_poly.pdbx_strand_id
1 'polypeptide(L)' 'MYHVYTEKNYSEITRTLIGDYTDYDEAMDAAEKAIEGKEGMNYVVEETDGHFNSYGELVAEVVAKS' A
#
# COMPACT_ATOMS: atom_id res chain seq x y z
N MET A 1 7.00 7.23 5.29
CA MET A 1 7.05 6.68 3.91
C MET A 1 5.80 5.86 3.71
N TYR A 2 5.22 5.92 2.53
CA TYR A 2 3.98 5.24 2.17
C TYR A 2 4.27 4.22 1.08
N HIS A 3 3.96 2.96 1.36
CA HIS A 3 4.03 1.87 0.41
C HIS A 3 2.64 1.63 -0.17
N VAL A 4 2.50 1.79 -1.48
CA VAL A 4 1.24 1.58 -2.19
C VAL A 4 1.26 0.19 -2.80
N TYR A 5 0.27 -0.60 -2.43
CA TYR A 5 0.06 -1.92 -2.95
C TYR A 5 -1.29 -2.01 -3.65
N THR A 6 -1.37 -2.91 -4.61
CA THR A 6 -2.65 -3.36 -5.17
C THR A 6 -2.80 -4.84 -4.93
N GLU A 7 -4.02 -5.28 -4.66
CA GLU A 7 -4.37 -6.68 -4.48
C GLU A 7 -5.64 -7.01 -5.25
N LYS A 8 -5.82 -8.28 -5.55
CA LYS A 8 -7.02 -8.78 -6.21
C LYS A 8 -7.75 -9.74 -5.28
N ASN A 9 -9.06 -9.56 -5.13
CA ASN A 9 -9.89 -10.39 -4.25
C ASN A 9 -9.42 -10.44 -2.78
N TYR A 10 -8.86 -9.35 -2.23
CA TYR A 10 -8.37 -9.31 -0.84
C TYR A 10 -7.35 -10.41 -0.50
N SER A 11 -6.55 -10.82 -1.48
CA SER A 11 -5.56 -11.88 -1.29
C SER A 11 -4.16 -11.28 -1.18
N GLU A 12 -3.55 -11.44 0.00
CA GLU A 12 -2.16 -11.04 0.28
C GLU A 12 -1.15 -11.66 -0.70
N ILE A 13 -1.46 -12.84 -1.26
CA ILE A 13 -0.62 -13.52 -2.25
C ILE A 13 -0.56 -12.74 -3.58
N THR A 14 -1.61 -11.99 -3.89
CA THR A 14 -1.70 -11.19 -5.12
C THR A 14 -1.22 -9.75 -4.93
N ARG A 15 -0.72 -9.43 -3.74
CA ARG A 15 -0.28 -8.10 -3.39
C ARG A 15 0.93 -7.70 -4.23
N THR A 16 0.74 -6.68 -5.05
CA THR A 16 1.74 -6.13 -5.96
C THR A 16 2.09 -4.73 -5.51
N LEU A 17 3.38 -4.50 -5.22
CA LEU A 17 3.89 -3.17 -4.91
C LEU A 17 3.81 -2.28 -6.16
N ILE A 18 3.11 -1.16 -6.06
CA ILE A 18 3.02 -0.13 -7.10
C ILE A 18 4.20 0.83 -7.00
N GLY A 19 4.51 1.26 -5.79
CA GLY A 19 5.61 2.18 -5.53
C GLY A 19 5.65 2.65 -4.08
N ASP A 20 6.75 3.34 -3.78
CA ASP A 20 7.04 3.91 -2.47
C ASP A 20 7.04 5.43 -2.58
N TYR A 21 6.33 6.09 -1.69
CA TYR A 21 6.09 7.53 -1.71
C TYR A 21 6.45 8.14 -0.36
N THR A 22 6.82 9.41 -0.33
CA THR A 22 7.03 10.15 0.93
C THR A 22 5.78 10.87 1.39
N ASP A 23 4.94 11.27 0.44
CA ASP A 23 3.74 12.06 0.65
C ASP A 23 2.48 11.20 0.53
N TYR A 24 1.55 11.40 1.47
CA TYR A 24 0.31 10.63 1.53
C TYR A 24 -0.58 10.91 0.31
N ASP A 25 -0.72 12.18 -0.09
CA ASP A 25 -1.53 12.57 -1.24
C ASP A 25 -1.02 11.93 -2.54
N GLU A 26 0.30 11.89 -2.75
CA GLU A 26 0.89 11.20 -3.91
C GLU A 26 0.66 9.69 -3.85
N ALA A 27 0.80 9.09 -2.67
CA ALA A 27 0.52 7.67 -2.46
C ALA A 27 -0.93 7.33 -2.79
N MET A 28 -1.88 8.17 -2.37
CA MET A 28 -3.30 7.96 -2.62
C MET A 28 -3.65 8.14 -4.11
N ASP A 29 -3.13 9.18 -4.76
CA ASP A 29 -3.34 9.41 -6.19
C ASP A 29 -2.77 8.25 -7.03
N ALA A 30 -1.60 7.72 -6.65
CA ALA A 30 -1.04 6.52 -7.27
C ALA A 30 -1.88 5.27 -7.02
N ALA A 31 -2.41 5.09 -5.81
CA ALA A 31 -3.26 3.98 -5.43
C ALA A 31 -4.57 3.97 -6.24
N GLU A 32 -5.24 5.12 -6.33
CA GLU A 32 -6.47 5.28 -7.10
C GLU A 32 -6.22 5.05 -8.59
N LYS A 33 -5.17 5.65 -9.17
CA LYS A 33 -4.78 5.40 -10.57
C LYS A 33 -4.43 3.94 -10.84
N ALA A 34 -3.89 3.23 -9.86
CA ALA A 34 -3.51 1.83 -10.04
C ALA A 34 -4.72 0.89 -10.14
N ILE A 35 -5.83 1.24 -9.47
CA ILE A 35 -7.11 0.51 -9.53
C ILE A 35 -8.09 1.09 -10.56
N GLU A 36 -7.85 2.32 -11.05
CA GLU A 36 -8.70 2.99 -12.03
C GLU A 36 -8.84 2.14 -13.31
N GLY A 37 -10.07 1.75 -13.61
CA GLY A 37 -10.39 0.89 -14.76
C GLY A 37 -10.17 -0.62 -14.56
N LYS A 38 -9.76 -1.06 -13.36
CA LYS A 38 -9.60 -2.49 -13.03
C LYS A 38 -10.64 -2.94 -12.01
N GLU A 39 -11.80 -3.35 -12.51
CA GLU A 39 -12.87 -3.90 -11.68
C GLU A 39 -12.37 -5.12 -10.87
N GLY A 40 -12.49 -5.05 -9.54
CA GLY A 40 -12.08 -6.11 -8.61
C GLY A 40 -10.63 -6.04 -8.12
N MET A 41 -9.90 -4.95 -8.41
CA MET A 41 -8.67 -4.63 -7.69
C MET A 41 -8.96 -3.72 -6.50
N ASN A 42 -8.30 -4.02 -5.39
CA ASN A 42 -8.25 -3.15 -4.21
C ASN A 42 -6.85 -2.55 -4.12
N TYR A 43 -6.74 -1.38 -3.51
CA TYR A 43 -5.46 -0.82 -3.11
C TYR A 43 -5.29 -0.93 -1.60
N VAL A 44 -4.05 -0.99 -1.16
CA VAL A 44 -3.65 -0.95 0.25
C VAL A 44 -2.48 0.01 0.36
N VAL A 45 -2.64 1.06 1.16
CA VAL A 45 -1.57 2.01 1.48
C VAL A 45 -1.08 1.71 2.89
N GLU A 46 0.21 1.43 3.00
CA GLU A 46 0.89 1.23 4.27
C GLU A 46 1.81 2.41 4.57
N GLU A 47 1.74 2.96 5.78
CA GLU A 47 2.71 3.93 6.27
C GLU A 47 3.78 3.21 7.09
N THR A 48 5.05 3.47 6.78
CA THR A 48 6.18 3.16 7.65
C THR A 48 6.90 4.43 8.06
N ASP A 49 7.23 4.53 9.35
CA ASP A 49 8.07 5.62 9.85
C ASP A 49 9.58 5.23 9.85
N GLY A 50 9.91 4.03 9.36
CA GLY A 50 11.27 3.46 9.41
C GLY A 50 11.64 2.80 10.74
N HIS A 51 10.70 2.67 11.68
CA HIS A 51 10.92 1.91 12.92
C HIS A 51 10.85 0.41 12.66
N PHE A 52 11.75 -0.30 13.33
CA PHE A 52 11.77 -1.74 13.36
C PHE A 52 11.23 -2.23 14.70
N ASN A 53 10.39 -3.26 14.68
CA ASN A 53 9.96 -3.93 15.89
C ASN A 53 11.15 -4.68 16.54
N SER A 54 10.96 -5.19 17.76
CA SER A 54 12.00 -5.95 18.46
C SER A 54 12.42 -7.26 17.77
N TYR A 55 11.69 -7.68 16.73
CA TYR A 55 11.99 -8.83 15.89
C TYR A 55 12.79 -8.46 14.62
N GLY A 56 13.11 -7.17 14.43
CA GLY A 56 13.87 -6.69 13.28
C GLY A 56 13.03 -6.54 12.00
N GLU A 57 11.70 -6.55 12.11
CA GLU A 57 10.80 -6.30 10.99
C GLU A 57 10.40 -4.84 10.96
N LEU A 58 10.34 -4.28 9.75
CA LEU A 58 9.90 -2.91 9.53
C LEU A 58 8.41 -2.80 9.89
N VAL A 59 8.09 -1.90 10.81
CA VAL A 59 6.71 -1.65 11.20
C VAL A 59 6.07 -0.81 10.11
N ALA A 60 5.06 -1.39 9.49
CA ALA A 60 4.21 -0.74 8.51
C ALA A 60 2.76 -0.86 8.97
N GLU A 61 2.03 0.25 8.98
CA GLU A 61 0.63 0.31 9.40
C GLU A 61 -0.25 0.60 8.19
N VAL A 62 -1.34 -0.16 8.02
CA VAL A 62 -2.27 0.07 6.91
C VAL A 62 -3.11 1.31 7.21
N VAL A 63 -2.80 2.41 6.52
CA VAL A 63 -3.50 3.70 6.67
C VAL A 63 -4.71 3.83 5.76
N ALA A 64 -4.74 3.12 4.63
CA ALA A 64 -5.89 3.11 3.74
C ALA A 64 -6.05 1.76 3.02
N LYS A 65 -7.30 1.33 2.84
CA LYS A 65 -7.67 0.16 2.02
C LYS A 65 -9.06 0.34 1.41
N SER A 66 -9.28 -0.24 0.22
CA SER A 66 -10.59 -0.30 -0.47
C SER A 66 -11.19 -1.70 -0.50
#